data_AF-A0A938AYE7-F1
#
_entry.id   AF-A0A938AYE7-F1
#
_cell.length_a   1.000
_cell.length_b   1.000
_cell.length_c   1.000
_cell.angle_alpha   90.00
_cell.angle_beta   90.00
_cell.angle_gamma   90.00
#
_symmetry.space_group_name_H-M   'P 1'
#
loop_
_entity.id
_entity.type
_entity.pdbx_description
1 polymer ?
#
loop_
_entity_poly.entity_id
_entity_poly.type
_entity_poly.pdbx_seq_one_letter_code
_entity_poly.pdbx_strand_id
1 'polypeptide(L)'
;MPRKIEISHRTIVFTILFLLFLWLLYFLRGVLIILFFGLILMAALNPLIDRLERWKFPRALAIVLIYLIIFAVLGFAIAGVIPPLVDQTQTLISRFPSYLESLNWAGVDRNVVYNQINQLSEKLGVISGSVIKTFVGIFQNFISLVVLLVISFYLLLERKNLGRYLLRFFGDRAEETGLRIVDRIEKRLGGWVRAELLLMIIVGLLSYIGLRLLGIDFALPLAILAGLLEIIPNIG
;
A
#
# COMPACT_ATOMS: atom_id res chain seq x y z
N MET A 1 -26.04 -54.66 -0.78
CA MET A 1 -26.63 -54.05 -1.99
C MET A 1 -25.78 -52.84 -2.36
N PRO A 2 -25.17 -52.77 -3.56
CA PRO A 2 -24.35 -51.62 -3.96
C PRO A 2 -25.25 -50.41 -4.25
N ARG A 3 -25.03 -49.29 -3.55
CA ARG A 3 -25.67 -48.00 -3.85
C ARG A 3 -25.11 -47.47 -5.17
N LYS A 4 -25.91 -47.45 -6.23
CA LYS A 4 -25.58 -46.75 -7.47
C LYS A 4 -25.68 -45.25 -7.22
N ILE A 5 -24.56 -44.54 -7.32
CA ILE A 5 -24.53 -43.08 -7.26
C ILE A 5 -24.88 -42.58 -8.65
N GLU A 6 -26.13 -42.18 -8.87
CA GLU A 6 -26.54 -41.52 -10.11
C GLU A 6 -26.25 -40.02 -9.98
N ILE A 7 -25.18 -39.57 -10.64
CA ILE A 7 -24.86 -38.14 -10.70
C ILE A 7 -25.79 -37.48 -11.73
N SER A 8 -26.64 -36.56 -11.26
CA SER A 8 -27.53 -35.80 -12.14
C SER A 8 -26.73 -34.93 -13.12
N HIS A 9 -27.16 -34.87 -14.38
CA HIS A 9 -26.56 -34.02 -15.43
C HIS A 9 -26.47 -32.53 -15.00
N ARG A 10 -27.43 -32.06 -14.19
CA ARG A 10 -27.41 -30.70 -13.62
C ARG A 10 -26.21 -30.49 -12.70
N THR A 11 -25.87 -31.48 -11.88
CA THR A 11 -24.73 -31.43 -10.96
C THR A 11 -23.41 -31.41 -11.74
N ILE A 12 -23.32 -32.18 -12.84
CA ILE A 12 -22.13 -32.20 -13.70
C ILE A 12 -21.91 -30.83 -14.35
N VAL A 13 -22.96 -30.27 -14.98
CA VAL A 13 -22.88 -28.95 -15.61
C VAL A 13 -22.54 -27.87 -14.60
N PHE A 14 -23.20 -27.86 -13.44
CA PHE A 14 -22.89 -26.91 -12.37
C PHE A 14 -21.45 -27.02 -11.89
N THR A 15 -20.95 -28.24 -11.69
CA THR A 15 -19.56 -28.47 -11.24
C THR A 15 -18.55 -27.99 -12.28
N ILE A 16 -18.79 -28.27 -13.57
CA ILE A 16 -17.92 -27.79 -14.66
C ILE A 16 -17.92 -26.26 -14.72
N LEU A 17 -19.10 -25.62 -14.66
CA LEU A 17 -19.21 -24.16 -14.66
C LEU A 17 -18.54 -23.54 -13.43
N PHE A 18 -18.68 -24.15 -12.26
CA PHE A 18 -18.04 -23.68 -11.03
C PHE A 18 -16.51 -23.78 -11.12
N LEU A 19 -15.97 -24.90 -11.63
CA LEU A 19 -14.54 -25.06 -11.85
C LEU A 19 -14.00 -24.07 -12.89
N LEU A 20 -14.75 -23.85 -13.98
CA LEU A 20 -14.40 -22.85 -15.00
C LEU A 20 -14.40 -21.43 -14.42
N PHE A 21 -15.37 -21.10 -13.55
CA PHE A 21 -15.42 -19.82 -12.85
C PHE A 21 -14.25 -19.62 -11.89
N LEU A 22 -13.89 -20.64 -11.09
CA LEU A 22 -12.72 -20.58 -10.22
C LEU A 22 -11.42 -20.43 -11.02
N TRP A 23 -11.29 -21.15 -12.14
CA TRP A 23 -10.16 -21.02 -13.05
C TRP A 23 -10.08 -19.61 -13.64
N LEU A 24 -11.22 -19.03 -14.05
CA LEU A 24 -11.30 -17.65 -14.54
C LEU A 24 -10.89 -16.64 -13.46
N LEU A 25 -11.35 -16.79 -12.22
CA LEU A 25 -10.94 -15.93 -11.11
C LEU A 25 -9.44 -16.03 -10.84
N TYR A 26 -8.89 -17.24 -10.89
CA TYR A 26 -7.45 -17.47 -10.75
C TYR A 26 -6.65 -16.81 -11.90
N PHE A 27 -7.13 -16.93 -13.13
CA PHE A 27 -6.54 -16.30 -14.31
C PHE A 27 -6.60 -14.76 -14.24
N LEU A 28 -7.72 -14.19 -13.78
CA LEU A 28 -7.94 -12.75 -13.67
C LEU A 28 -7.46 -12.13 -12.36
N ARG A 29 -6.87 -12.91 -11.44
CA ARG A 29 -6.47 -12.45 -10.10
C ARG A 29 -5.66 -11.14 -10.13
N GLY A 30 -4.74 -10.99 -11.08
CA GLY A 30 -3.91 -9.79 -11.19
C GLY A 30 -4.74 -8.54 -11.51
N VAL A 31 -5.69 -8.66 -12.44
CA VAL A 31 -6.61 -7.57 -12.80
C VAL A 31 -7.55 -7.25 -11.65
N LEU A 32 -8.08 -8.26 -10.97
CA LEU A 32 -8.96 -8.09 -9.81
C LEU A 32 -8.24 -7.36 -8.66
N ILE A 33 -6.97 -7.70 -8.40
CA ILE A 33 -6.15 -7.02 -7.40
C ILE A 33 -5.95 -5.54 -7.76
N ILE A 34 -5.59 -5.23 -9.01
CA ILE A 34 -5.40 -3.84 -9.44
C ILE A 34 -6.73 -3.07 -9.37
N LEU A 35 -7.84 -3.68 -9.76
CA LEU A 35 -9.17 -3.08 -9.66
C LEU A 35 -9.54 -2.79 -8.20
N PHE A 36 -9.26 -3.73 -7.30
CA PHE A 36 -9.49 -3.57 -5.86
C PHE A 36 -8.68 -2.41 -5.28
N PHE A 37 -7.38 -2.33 -5.58
CA PHE A 37 -6.56 -1.18 -5.18
C PHE A 37 -7.02 0.13 -5.84
N GLY A 38 -7.48 0.07 -7.09
CA GLY A 38 -8.05 1.22 -7.79
C GLY A 38 -9.32 1.75 -7.12
N LEU A 39 -10.18 0.87 -6.61
CA LEU A 39 -11.37 1.21 -5.82
C LEU A 39 -10.98 1.83 -4.47
N ILE A 40 -9.98 1.29 -3.78
CA ILE A 40 -9.47 1.87 -2.53
C ILE A 40 -8.93 3.28 -2.79
N LEU A 41 -8.12 3.46 -3.83
CA LEU A 41 -7.54 4.74 -4.19
C LEU A 41 -8.64 5.74 -4.58
N MET A 42 -9.60 5.32 -5.39
CA MET A 42 -10.77 6.11 -5.75
C MET A 42 -11.55 6.54 -4.48
N ALA A 43 -11.81 5.63 -3.55
CA ALA A 43 -12.52 5.94 -2.30
C ALA A 43 -11.75 6.90 -1.38
N ALA A 44 -10.43 6.74 -1.31
CA ALA A 44 -9.54 7.60 -0.54
C ALA A 44 -9.49 9.02 -1.11
N LEU A 45 -9.45 9.18 -2.43
CA LEU A 45 -9.25 10.45 -3.10
C LEU A 45 -10.54 11.19 -3.46
N ASN A 46 -11.66 10.49 -3.64
CA ASN A 46 -12.91 11.09 -4.11
C ASN A 46 -13.34 12.31 -3.28
N PRO A 47 -13.28 12.32 -1.92
CA PRO A 47 -13.65 13.50 -1.14
C PRO A 47 -12.72 14.71 -1.36
N LEU A 48 -11.45 14.50 -1.70
CA LEU A 48 -10.53 15.59 -2.04
C LEU A 48 -10.87 16.17 -3.41
N ILE A 49 -11.19 15.31 -4.37
CA ILE A 49 -11.59 15.70 -5.72
C ILE A 49 -12.94 16.43 -5.69
N ASP A 50 -13.92 15.93 -4.94
CA ASP A 50 -15.22 16.58 -4.77
C ASP A 50 -15.08 17.97 -4.11
N ARG A 51 -14.12 18.17 -3.20
CA ARG A 51 -13.81 19.49 -2.62
C ARG A 51 -13.24 20.45 -3.67
N LEU A 52 -12.30 20.01 -4.50
CA LEU A 52 -11.77 20.82 -5.60
C LEU A 52 -12.85 21.16 -6.63
N GLU A 53 -13.71 20.20 -6.96
CA GLU A 53 -14.79 20.39 -7.91
C GLU A 53 -15.82 21.43 -7.44
N ARG A 54 -16.05 21.55 -6.12
CA ARG A 54 -16.85 22.64 -5.54
C ARG A 54 -16.27 24.03 -5.80
N TRP A 55 -14.98 24.14 -6.07
CA TRP A 55 -14.32 25.38 -6.52
C TRP A 55 -14.32 25.57 -8.04
N LYS A 56 -15.24 24.90 -8.76
CA LYS A 56 -15.40 24.94 -10.22
C LYS A 56 -14.22 24.33 -11.00
N PHE A 57 -13.34 23.55 -10.36
CA PHE A 57 -12.32 22.80 -11.09
C PHE A 57 -12.94 21.63 -11.86
N PRO A 58 -12.64 21.46 -13.16
CA PRO A 58 -13.04 20.28 -13.91
C PRO A 58 -12.53 19.00 -13.24
N ARG A 59 -13.40 18.00 -13.08
CA ARG A 59 -13.09 16.77 -12.34
C ARG A 59 -11.82 16.06 -12.84
N ALA A 60 -11.63 15.98 -14.16
CA ALA A 60 -10.42 15.40 -14.75
C ALA A 60 -9.14 16.13 -14.31
N LEU A 61 -9.15 17.47 -14.32
CA LEU A 61 -8.02 18.28 -13.86
C LEU A 61 -7.80 18.15 -12.36
N ALA A 62 -8.87 18.06 -11.57
CA ALA A 62 -8.79 17.83 -10.13
C ALA A 62 -8.11 16.48 -9.82
N ILE A 63 -8.45 15.41 -10.55
CA ILE A 63 -7.80 14.09 -10.38
C ILE A 63 -6.31 14.19 -10.70
N VAL A 64 -5.94 14.76 -11.85
CA VAL A 64 -4.53 14.91 -12.27
C VAL A 64 -3.75 15.77 -11.26
N LEU A 65 -4.33 16.87 -10.79
CA LEU A 65 -3.71 17.75 -9.80
C LEU A 65 -3.47 17.00 -8.48
N ILE A 66 -4.45 16.24 -8.00
CA ILE A 66 -4.30 15.44 -6.77
C ILE A 66 -3.22 14.37 -6.95
N TYR A 67 -3.16 13.70 -8.11
CA TYR A 67 -2.07 12.75 -8.39
C TYR A 67 -0.70 13.43 -8.36
N LEU A 68 -0.56 14.58 -9.01
CA LEU A 68 0.69 15.35 -9.00
C LEU A 68 1.09 15.76 -7.58
N ILE A 69 0.14 16.23 -6.76
CA ILE A 69 0.40 16.58 -5.36
C ILE A 69 0.86 15.34 -4.57
N ILE A 70 0.20 14.20 -4.72
CA ILE A 70 0.58 12.95 -4.04
C ILE A 70 1.99 12.53 -4.46
N PHE A 71 2.30 12.51 -5.76
CA PHE A 71 3.62 12.17 -6.24
C PHE A 71 4.70 13.15 -5.76
N ALA A 72 4.39 14.45 -5.70
CA ALA A 72 5.31 15.46 -5.19
C ALA A 72 5.56 15.27 -3.68
N VAL A 73 4.51 15.06 -2.89
CA VAL A 73 4.62 14.82 -1.43
C VAL A 73 5.39 13.53 -1.16
N LEU A 74 5.08 12.44 -1.85
CA LEU A 74 5.80 11.18 -1.73
C LEU A 74 7.26 11.33 -2.16
N GLY A 75 7.53 11.99 -3.28
CA GLY A 75 8.88 12.25 -3.76
C GLY A 75 9.71 13.07 -2.77
N PHE A 76 9.12 14.14 -2.22
CA PHE A 76 9.77 14.95 -1.19
C PHE A 76 10.00 14.17 0.10
N ALA A 77 9.01 13.40 0.56
CA ALA A 77 9.14 12.54 1.73
C ALA A 77 10.26 11.53 1.54
N ILE A 78 10.31 10.81 0.41
CA ILE A 78 11.37 9.86 0.07
C ILE A 78 12.74 10.57 0.05
N ALA A 79 12.85 11.69 -0.64
CA ALA A 79 14.11 12.42 -0.76
C ALA A 79 14.61 13.00 0.58
N GLY A 80 13.71 13.40 1.48
CA GLY A 80 14.07 13.92 2.80
C GLY A 80 14.30 12.84 3.86
N VAL A 81 13.62 11.70 3.75
CA VAL A 81 13.64 10.63 4.75
C VAL A 81 14.68 9.56 4.44
N ILE A 82 14.79 9.12 3.20
CA ILE A 82 15.64 7.98 2.84
C ILE A 82 17.13 8.25 3.07
N PRO A 83 17.72 9.39 2.66
CA PRO A 83 19.15 9.59 2.87
C PRO A 83 19.56 9.59 4.35
N PRO A 84 18.90 10.38 5.25
CA PRO A 84 19.20 10.32 6.68
C PRO A 84 18.93 8.95 7.30
N LEU A 85 17.90 8.24 6.84
CA LEU A 85 17.59 6.87 7.27
C LEU A 85 18.74 5.93 6.95
N VAL A 86 19.29 5.99 5.73
CA VAL A 86 20.42 5.17 5.31
C VAL A 86 21.68 5.52 6.09
N ASP A 87 22.02 6.81 6.22
CA ASP A 87 23.21 7.26 6.94
C ASP A 87 23.18 6.83 8.43
N GLN A 88 22.02 6.97 9.07
CA GLN A 88 21.83 6.54 10.46
C GLN A 88 21.88 5.01 10.59
N THR A 89 21.32 4.26 9.65
CA THR A 89 21.38 2.80 9.64
C THR A 89 22.81 2.29 9.45
N GLN A 90 23.58 2.90 8.54
CA GLN A 90 25.00 2.58 8.33
C GLN A 90 25.83 2.91 9.59
N THR A 91 25.51 4.02 10.25
CA THR A 91 26.15 4.39 11.51
C THR A 91 25.85 3.39 12.63
N LEU A 92 24.59 2.92 12.74
CA LEU A 92 24.21 1.88 13.70
C LEU A 92 25.01 0.60 13.46
N ILE A 93 25.08 0.16 12.21
CA ILE A 93 25.72 -1.11 11.85
C ILE A 93 27.24 -1.04 12.01
N SER A 94 27.87 0.09 11.68
CA SER A 94 29.31 0.26 11.92
C SER A 94 29.67 0.39 13.40
N ARG A 95 28.75 0.88 14.25
CA ARG A 95 28.93 0.94 15.72
C ARG A 95 28.46 -0.31 16.45
N PHE A 96 27.71 -1.20 15.79
CA PHE A 96 27.20 -2.42 16.42
C PHE A 96 28.31 -3.34 16.99
N PRO A 97 29.45 -3.58 16.31
CA PRO A 97 30.53 -4.40 16.87
C PRO A 97 31.08 -3.84 18.18
N SER A 98 31.20 -2.52 18.34
CA SER A 98 31.75 -1.92 19.56
C SER A 98 30.81 -2.05 20.76
N TYR A 99 29.48 -2.13 20.54
CA TYR A 99 28.54 -2.51 21.59
C TYR A 99 28.72 -3.96 22.04
N LEU A 100 29.06 -4.87 21.11
CA LEU A 100 29.37 -6.27 21.44
C LEU A 100 30.72 -6.41 22.15
N GLU A 101 31.71 -5.55 21.85
CA GLU A 101 32.99 -5.52 22.56
C GLU A 101 32.82 -5.22 24.06
N SER A 102 31.84 -4.37 24.42
CA SER A 102 31.50 -4.08 25.82
C SER A 102 30.80 -5.25 26.55
N LEU A 103 30.27 -6.19 25.77
CA LEU A 103 29.47 -7.32 26.22
C LEU A 103 30.27 -8.61 26.02
N ASN A 104 31.25 -8.84 26.90
CA ASN A 104 32.20 -9.97 26.86
C ASN A 104 31.58 -11.37 27.13
N TRP A 105 30.26 -11.53 27.02
CA TRP A 105 29.50 -12.67 27.58
C TRP A 105 29.16 -13.79 26.60
N ALA A 106 29.32 -13.60 25.29
CA ALA A 106 28.65 -14.46 24.32
C ALA A 106 29.54 -15.49 23.58
N GLY A 107 30.87 -15.52 23.78
CA GLY A 107 31.75 -16.50 23.11
C GLY A 107 31.69 -16.48 21.57
N VAL A 108 31.14 -15.41 20.99
CA VAL A 108 30.94 -15.25 19.55
C VAL A 108 32.28 -14.93 18.90
N ASP A 109 32.63 -15.69 17.85
CA ASP A 109 33.83 -15.44 17.07
C ASP A 109 33.73 -14.07 16.39
N ARG A 110 34.58 -13.16 16.85
CA ARG A 110 34.60 -11.75 16.47
C ARG A 110 34.78 -11.60 14.96
N ASN A 111 35.59 -12.46 14.34
CA ASN A 111 35.86 -12.39 12.91
C ASN A 111 34.62 -12.69 12.05
N VAL A 112 33.73 -13.56 12.53
CA VAL A 112 32.47 -13.87 11.84
C VAL A 112 31.52 -12.67 11.87
N VAL A 113 31.46 -11.97 13.02
CA VAL A 113 30.61 -10.78 13.20
C VAL A 113 31.11 -9.61 12.36
N TYR A 114 32.40 -9.28 12.38
CA TYR A 114 32.94 -8.20 11.54
C TYR A 114 32.77 -8.49 10.04
N ASN A 115 32.99 -9.73 9.61
CA ASN A 115 32.81 -10.09 8.19
C ASN A 115 31.35 -9.98 7.75
N GLN A 116 30.39 -10.40 8.58
CA GLN A 116 28.96 -10.23 8.28
C GLN A 116 28.54 -8.76 8.30
N ILE A 117 29.07 -7.95 9.21
CA ILE A 117 28.76 -6.51 9.32
C ILE A 117 29.35 -5.71 8.15
N ASN A 118 30.56 -6.04 7.70
CA ASN A 118 31.17 -5.42 6.52
C ASN A 118 30.38 -5.77 5.25
N GLN A 119 29.97 -7.04 5.09
CA GLN A 119 29.10 -7.44 3.98
C GLN A 119 27.72 -6.77 4.04
N LEU A 120 27.15 -6.58 5.23
CA LEU A 120 25.89 -5.87 5.42
C LEU A 120 26.03 -4.36 5.13
N SER A 121 27.13 -3.74 5.57
CA SER A 121 27.43 -2.32 5.32
C SER A 121 27.67 -2.04 3.84
N GLU A 122 28.37 -2.92 3.14
CA GLU A 122 28.60 -2.83 1.69
C GLU A 122 27.28 -3.02 0.92
N LYS A 123 26.44 -3.99 1.32
CA LYS A 123 25.07 -4.12 0.80
C LYS A 123 24.22 -2.89 1.10
N LEU A 124 24.39 -2.22 2.25
CA LEU A 124 23.66 -1.00 2.62
C LEU A 124 24.12 0.25 1.88
N GLY A 125 25.42 0.35 1.58
CA GLY A 125 25.94 1.35 0.64
C GLY A 125 25.38 1.15 -0.77
N VAL A 126 25.17 -0.11 -1.18
CA VAL A 126 24.45 -0.44 -2.40
C VAL A 126 22.95 -0.17 -2.28
N ILE A 127 22.34 -0.22 -1.08
CA ILE A 127 20.92 0.07 -0.81
C ILE A 127 20.60 1.57 -0.93
N SER A 128 21.50 2.53 -0.71
CA SER A 128 21.17 3.94 -1.03
C SER A 128 20.93 4.14 -2.53
N GLY A 129 21.80 3.55 -3.37
CA GLY A 129 21.63 3.52 -4.83
C GLY A 129 20.56 2.52 -5.29
N SER A 130 20.36 1.43 -4.56
CA SER A 130 19.42 0.36 -4.89
C SER A 130 18.02 0.59 -4.38
N VAL A 131 17.78 1.37 -3.32
CA VAL A 131 16.43 1.83 -2.95
C VAL A 131 15.93 2.75 -4.03
N ILE A 132 16.77 3.66 -4.53
CA ILE A 132 16.46 4.42 -5.74
C ILE A 132 16.23 3.45 -6.92
N LYS A 133 17.07 2.43 -7.14
CA LYS A 133 16.84 1.43 -8.21
C LYS A 133 15.66 0.47 -7.98
N THR A 134 15.19 0.26 -6.74
CA THR A 134 14.06 -0.59 -6.35
C THR A 134 12.78 0.22 -6.38
N PHE A 135 12.82 1.51 -6.06
CA PHE A 135 11.80 2.48 -6.46
C PHE A 135 11.70 2.49 -7.99
N VAL A 136 12.84 2.61 -8.71
CA VAL A 136 12.88 2.45 -10.17
C VAL A 136 12.49 1.03 -10.61
N GLY A 137 12.62 0.01 -9.75
CA GLY A 137 12.21 -1.38 -9.95
C GLY A 137 10.70 -1.59 -9.81
N ILE A 138 10.07 -0.85 -8.90
CA ILE A 138 8.61 -0.67 -8.81
C ILE A 138 8.13 0.06 -10.08
N PHE A 139 8.90 1.04 -10.57
CA PHE A 139 8.74 1.60 -11.92
C PHE A 139 9.12 0.63 -13.04
N GLN A 140 9.83 -0.46 -12.81
CA GLN A 140 10.14 -1.45 -13.85
C GLN A 140 8.93 -2.35 -14.13
N ASN A 141 8.01 -2.43 -13.16
CA ASN A 141 6.61 -2.80 -13.39
C ASN A 141 5.72 -1.56 -13.65
N PHE A 142 6.26 -0.57 -14.39
CA PHE A 142 5.62 0.71 -14.76
C PHE A 142 4.18 0.49 -15.22
N ILE A 143 3.98 -0.56 -16.01
CA ILE A 143 2.71 -0.91 -16.62
C ILE A 143 1.64 -1.12 -15.54
N SER A 144 1.93 -1.85 -14.45
CA SER A 144 0.92 -2.05 -13.40
C SER A 144 0.59 -0.77 -12.64
N LEU A 145 1.57 0.10 -12.38
CA LEU A 145 1.31 1.40 -11.75
C LEU A 145 0.47 2.28 -12.66
N VAL A 146 0.84 2.40 -13.94
CA VAL A 146 0.07 3.16 -14.94
C VAL A 146 -1.34 2.59 -15.06
N VAL A 147 -1.51 1.28 -15.14
CA VAL A 147 -2.83 0.63 -15.22
C VAL A 147 -3.65 0.91 -13.95
N LEU A 148 -3.04 0.85 -12.76
CA LEU A 148 -3.70 1.23 -11.50
C LEU A 148 -4.17 2.70 -11.52
N LEU A 149 -3.31 3.61 -11.95
CA LEU A 149 -3.62 5.04 -12.05
C LEU A 149 -4.71 5.30 -13.08
N VAL A 150 -4.68 4.61 -14.22
CA VAL A 150 -5.70 4.69 -15.28
C VAL A 150 -7.02 4.14 -14.75
N ILE A 151 -7.03 2.96 -14.14
CA ILE A 151 -8.27 2.37 -13.58
C ILE A 151 -8.86 3.30 -12.51
N SER A 152 -8.06 3.75 -11.55
CA SER A 152 -8.52 4.69 -10.52
C SER A 152 -9.00 6.02 -11.11
N PHE A 153 -8.32 6.55 -12.14
CA PHE A 153 -8.76 7.74 -12.85
C PHE A 153 -10.14 7.54 -13.49
N TYR A 154 -10.33 6.42 -14.22
CA TYR A 154 -11.62 6.09 -14.83
C TYR A 154 -12.71 5.90 -13.77
N LEU A 155 -12.43 5.18 -12.67
CA LEU A 155 -13.36 4.99 -11.57
C LEU A 155 -13.77 6.33 -10.92
N LEU A 156 -12.80 7.23 -10.72
CA LEU A 156 -13.05 8.57 -10.19
C LEU A 156 -13.87 9.43 -11.16
N LEU A 157 -13.57 9.38 -12.45
CA LEU A 157 -14.27 10.14 -13.48
C LEU A 157 -15.72 9.66 -13.63
N GLU A 158 -15.91 8.35 -13.76
CA GLU A 158 -17.21 7.70 -14.03
C GLU A 158 -18.09 7.54 -12.79
N ARG A 159 -17.56 7.77 -11.58
CA ARG A 159 -18.34 7.69 -10.34
C ARG A 159 -19.65 8.46 -10.40
N LYS A 160 -19.66 9.66 -11.00
CA LYS A 160 -20.89 10.47 -11.15
C LYS A 160 -21.95 9.82 -12.03
N ASN A 161 -21.53 8.97 -12.95
CA ASN A 161 -22.40 8.26 -13.87
C ASN A 161 -22.85 6.90 -13.31
N LEU A 162 -22.34 6.47 -12.15
CA LEU A 162 -22.61 5.16 -11.56
C LEU A 162 -24.10 4.91 -11.34
N GLY A 163 -24.88 5.92 -10.93
CA GLY A 163 -26.34 5.80 -10.78
C GLY A 163 -27.03 5.40 -12.08
N ARG A 164 -26.67 6.06 -13.20
CA ARG A 164 -27.17 5.71 -14.54
C ARG A 164 -26.78 4.31 -14.99
N TYR A 165 -25.58 3.85 -14.63
CA TYR A 165 -25.18 2.47 -14.94
C TYR A 165 -26.00 1.46 -14.11
N LEU A 166 -26.20 1.72 -12.81
CA LEU A 166 -27.02 0.88 -11.95
C LEU A 166 -28.48 0.81 -12.44
N LEU A 167 -29.07 1.93 -12.85
CA LEU A 167 -30.40 1.97 -13.47
C LEU A 167 -30.50 1.08 -14.70
N ARG A 168 -29.52 1.17 -15.62
CA ARG A 168 -29.55 0.43 -16.89
C ARG A 168 -29.44 -1.09 -16.71
N PHE A 169 -28.66 -1.55 -15.73
CA PHE A 169 -28.43 -2.98 -15.54
C PHE A 169 -29.44 -3.64 -14.59
N PHE A 170 -29.96 -2.90 -13.60
CA PHE A 170 -30.73 -3.47 -12.50
C PHE A 170 -32.12 -2.82 -12.28
N GLY A 171 -32.48 -1.80 -13.06
CA GLY A 171 -33.77 -1.11 -13.00
C GLY A 171 -33.90 -0.09 -11.85
N ASP A 172 -35.05 0.58 -11.76
CA ASP A 172 -35.26 1.77 -10.91
C ASP A 172 -35.04 1.52 -9.41
N ARG A 173 -35.43 0.35 -8.89
CA ARG A 173 -35.28 0.02 -7.45
C ARG A 173 -33.82 -0.21 -7.05
N ALA A 174 -32.96 -0.51 -8.02
CA ALA A 174 -31.56 -0.83 -7.78
C ALA A 174 -30.66 0.41 -7.75
N GLU A 175 -31.08 1.53 -8.33
CA GLU A 175 -30.29 2.77 -8.29
C GLU A 175 -30.13 3.27 -6.86
N GLU A 176 -31.25 3.52 -6.15
CA GLU A 176 -31.19 4.10 -4.80
C GLU A 176 -30.53 3.13 -3.80
N THR A 177 -30.80 1.83 -3.93
CA THR A 177 -30.22 0.81 -3.05
C THR A 177 -28.74 0.61 -3.35
N GLY A 178 -28.37 0.47 -4.63
CA GLY A 178 -27.00 0.27 -5.09
C GLY A 178 -26.11 1.46 -4.79
N LEU A 179 -26.57 2.69 -5.05
CA LEU A 179 -25.83 3.92 -4.72
C LEU A 179 -25.59 4.03 -3.22
N ARG A 180 -26.59 3.73 -2.38
CA ARG A 180 -26.41 3.74 -0.91
C ARG A 180 -25.37 2.74 -0.43
N ILE A 181 -25.31 1.55 -1.04
CA ILE A 181 -24.31 0.53 -0.71
C ILE A 181 -22.92 1.00 -1.13
N VAL A 182 -22.77 1.47 -2.37
CA VAL A 182 -21.49 1.96 -2.88
C VAL A 182 -20.98 3.13 -2.05
N ASP A 183 -21.83 4.11 -1.73
CA ASP A 183 -21.46 5.25 -0.89
C ASP A 183 -21.00 4.83 0.50
N ARG A 184 -21.62 3.78 1.05
CA ARG A 184 -21.22 3.24 2.36
C ARG A 184 -19.85 2.55 2.27
N ILE A 185 -19.63 1.73 1.25
CA ILE A 185 -18.35 1.05 1.02
C ILE A 185 -17.25 2.10 0.82
N GLU A 186 -17.49 3.11 0.00
CA GLU A 186 -16.55 4.18 -0.26
C GLU A 186 -16.20 4.97 1.00
N LYS A 187 -17.22 5.39 1.78
CA LYS A 187 -16.98 6.13 3.02
C LYS A 187 -16.18 5.30 4.02
N ARG A 188 -16.42 3.98 4.08
CA ARG A 188 -15.69 3.07 4.97
C ARG A 188 -14.25 2.85 4.49
N LEU A 189 -14.05 2.46 3.23
CA LEU A 189 -12.71 2.21 2.67
C LEU A 189 -11.87 3.48 2.64
N GLY A 190 -12.42 4.57 2.10
CA GLY A 190 -11.71 5.85 2.04
C GLY A 190 -11.50 6.46 3.42
N GLY A 191 -12.45 6.28 4.34
CA GLY A 191 -12.30 6.68 5.74
C GLY A 191 -11.16 5.93 6.43
N TRP A 192 -11.10 4.61 6.25
CA TRP A 192 -10.03 3.76 6.78
C TRP A 192 -8.67 4.19 6.23
N VAL A 193 -8.49 4.32 4.90
CA VAL A 193 -7.19 4.74 4.32
C VAL A 193 -6.72 6.09 4.87
N ARG A 194 -7.63 7.08 4.96
CA ARG A 194 -7.27 8.41 5.47
C ARG A 194 -6.93 8.38 6.96
N ALA A 195 -7.66 7.58 7.75
CA ALA A 195 -7.38 7.40 9.16
C ALA A 195 -6.03 6.69 9.37
N GLU A 196 -5.76 5.65 8.58
CA GLU A 196 -4.52 4.90 8.60
C GLU A 196 -3.32 5.79 8.29
N LEU A 197 -3.37 6.53 7.18
CA LEU A 197 -2.30 7.49 6.83
C LEU A 197 -2.07 8.55 7.92
N LEU A 198 -3.14 9.04 8.55
CA LEU A 198 -3.03 9.97 9.66
C LEU A 198 -2.39 9.32 10.89
N LEU A 199 -2.76 8.08 11.19
CA LEU A 199 -2.23 7.31 12.30
C LEU A 199 -0.74 7.02 12.12
N MET A 200 -0.32 6.58 10.93
CA MET A 200 1.09 6.38 10.56
C MET A 200 1.92 7.65 10.81
N ILE A 201 1.39 8.82 10.45
CA ILE A 201 2.06 10.12 10.69
C ILE A 201 2.12 10.44 12.18
N ILE A 202 1.02 10.26 12.91
CA ILE A 202 0.96 10.55 14.35
C ILE A 202 1.91 9.63 15.12
N VAL A 203 1.83 8.32 14.90
CA VAL A 203 2.69 7.31 15.56
C VAL A 203 4.15 7.56 15.22
N GLY A 204 4.47 7.84 13.96
CA GLY A 204 5.83 8.21 13.56
C GLY A 204 6.34 9.47 14.26
N LEU A 205 5.54 10.54 14.30
CA LEU A 205 5.94 11.79 14.97
C LEU A 205 6.11 11.63 16.48
N LEU A 206 5.16 10.96 17.15
CA LEU A 206 5.23 10.71 18.59
C LEU A 206 6.41 9.81 18.94
N SER A 207 6.67 8.78 18.13
CA SER A 207 7.84 7.91 18.28
C SER A 207 9.13 8.71 18.13
N TYR A 208 9.22 9.58 17.12
CA TYR A 208 10.40 10.43 16.91
C TYR A 208 10.66 11.35 18.10
N ILE A 209 9.63 12.05 18.58
CA ILE A 209 9.74 12.94 19.74
C ILE A 209 10.14 12.15 20.99
N GLY A 210 9.47 11.03 21.26
CA GLY A 210 9.74 10.18 22.43
C GLY A 210 11.17 9.65 22.42
N LEU A 211 11.62 9.07 21.30
CA LEU A 211 12.98 8.54 21.17
C LEU A 211 14.04 9.64 21.28
N ARG A 212 13.78 10.83 20.73
CA ARG A 212 14.69 11.98 20.84
C ARG A 212 14.79 12.48 22.27
N LEU A 213 13.68 12.51 23.02
CA LEU A 213 13.67 12.89 24.43
C LEU A 213 14.43 11.89 25.30
N LEU A 214 14.40 10.61 24.94
CA LEU A 214 15.19 9.55 25.59
C LEU A 214 16.68 9.58 25.20
N GLY A 215 17.11 10.49 24.31
CA GLY A 215 18.50 10.60 23.87
C GLY A 215 18.94 9.45 22.96
N ILE A 216 18.01 8.80 22.25
CA ILE A 216 18.34 7.71 21.33
C ILE A 216 18.87 8.27 20.01
N ASP A 217 20.12 7.93 19.69
CA ASP A 217 20.85 8.42 18.50
C ASP A 217 20.11 8.12 17.18
N PHE A 218 19.38 7.01 17.11
CA PHE A 218 18.69 6.51 15.90
C PHE A 218 17.18 6.75 15.92
N ALA A 219 16.73 7.82 16.57
CA ALA A 219 15.31 8.13 16.75
C ALA A 219 14.52 8.20 15.42
N LEU A 220 15.11 8.78 14.35
CA LEU A 220 14.42 8.96 13.08
C LEU A 220 14.11 7.63 12.36
N PRO A 221 15.08 6.73 12.12
CA PRO A 221 14.84 5.40 11.56
C PRO A 221 13.77 4.61 12.28
N LEU A 222 13.87 4.56 13.61
CA LEU A 222 12.96 3.79 14.45
C LEU A 222 11.55 4.38 14.43
N ALA A 223 11.42 5.70 14.40
CA ALA A 223 10.14 6.38 14.29
C ALA A 223 9.45 6.17 12.94
N ILE A 224 10.21 6.21 11.83
CA ILE A 224 9.68 5.89 10.50
C ILE A 224 9.24 4.44 10.45
N LEU A 225 10.05 3.52 10.99
CA LEU A 225 9.72 2.11 11.05
C LEU A 225 8.42 1.89 11.85
N ALA A 226 8.30 2.51 13.03
CA ALA A 226 7.09 2.46 13.84
C ALA A 226 5.86 2.96 13.06
N GLY A 227 5.95 4.15 12.45
CA GLY A 227 4.85 4.70 11.65
C GLY A 227 4.51 3.87 10.41
N LEU A 228 5.48 3.23 9.77
CA LEU A 228 5.24 2.35 8.61
C LEU A 228 4.66 1.00 9.02
N LEU A 229 5.08 0.43 10.15
CA LEU A 229 4.60 -0.86 10.63
C LEU A 229 3.17 -0.81 11.17
N GLU A 230 2.69 0.38 11.53
CA GLU A 230 1.29 0.62 11.89
C GLU A 230 0.29 0.08 10.84
N ILE A 231 0.65 0.15 9.55
CA ILE A 231 -0.20 -0.34 8.46
C ILE A 231 -0.43 -1.86 8.52
N ILE A 232 0.42 -2.61 9.22
CA ILE A 232 0.33 -4.05 9.36
C ILE A 232 -0.35 -4.38 10.71
N PRO A 233 -1.60 -4.87 10.69
CA PRO A 233 -2.29 -5.23 11.92
C PRO A 233 -1.49 -6.27 12.72
N ASN A 234 -1.35 -6.04 14.03
CA ASN A 234 -0.65 -6.88 15.03
C ASN A 234 0.88 -6.74 15.11
N ILE A 235 1.55 -5.97 14.24
CA ILE A 235 3.00 -5.69 14.34
C ILE A 235 3.27 -4.28 14.88
N GLY A 236 2.46 -3.30 14.47
CA GLY A 236 2.41 -1.95 15.05
C GLY A 236 1.80 -1.97 16.44
#